data_AF-A0A923Y9D5-F1
#
_entry.id   AF-A0A923Y9D5-F1
#
_cell.length_a   1.000
_cell.length_b   1.000
_cell.length_c   1.000
_cell.angle_alpha   90.00
_cell.angle_beta   90.00
_cell.angle_gamma   90.00
#
_symmetry.space_group_name_H-M   'P 1'
#
loop_
_entity.id
_entity.type
_entity.pdbx_description
1 polymer ?
#
loop_
_entity_poly.entity_id
_entity_poly.type
_entity_poly.pdbx_seq_one_letter_code
_entity_poly.pdbx_strand_id
1 'polypeptide(L)'
;MLITDDKIVVTSEMMTDANMMRGGEFGIPVDPKDPSKGLQWKHAFECEDDDFEKIEEYFLNKANQVIDIFQLESERFAWSMAKFPEATALSSLLKMKEEMDEIEVELTMEQSFTTKEATSKEYADALMCLFDSAGRHGITPVEIFAAYRDKFEYNKTCEWVKNPDNTYSRKK
;
A
#
# COMPACT_ATOMS: atom_id res chain seq x y z
N MET A 1 -17.49 0.23 18.99
CA MET A 1 -16.71 -0.23 20.17
C MET A 1 -15.65 -1.17 19.64
N LEU A 2 -14.48 -0.63 19.28
CA LEU A 2 -13.30 -1.43 18.94
C LEU A 2 -12.65 -1.81 20.26
N ILE A 3 -12.66 -3.11 20.59
CA ILE A 3 -11.96 -3.68 21.74
C ILE A 3 -10.74 -4.39 21.18
N THR A 4 -9.64 -3.67 20.97
CA THR A 4 -8.32 -4.30 20.96
C THR A 4 -7.38 -3.37 21.72
N ASP A 5 -7.01 -3.78 22.93
CA ASP A 5 -5.82 -3.28 23.63
C ASP A 5 -4.61 -3.84 22.87
N ASP A 6 -4.36 -3.36 21.66
CA ASP A 6 -3.22 -3.79 20.86
C ASP A 6 -1.97 -3.22 21.52
N LYS A 7 -1.34 -4.02 22.38
CA LYS A 7 0.01 -3.74 22.87
C LYS A 7 1.00 -4.18 21.80
N ILE A 8 1.68 -3.21 21.18
CA ILE A 8 2.82 -3.50 20.30
C ILE A 8 4.06 -3.69 21.16
N VAL A 9 4.90 -4.66 20.82
CA VAL A 9 6.24 -4.77 21.40
C VAL A 9 7.21 -4.09 20.43
N VAL A 10 7.70 -2.92 20.81
CA VAL A 10 8.67 -2.17 19.99
C VAL A 10 10.07 -2.76 20.18
N THR A 11 10.67 -3.24 19.10
CA THR A 11 12.03 -3.79 19.11
C THR A 11 13.07 -2.73 18.76
N SER A 12 14.33 -2.97 19.13
CA SER A 12 15.46 -2.11 18.72
C SER A 12 15.63 -2.05 17.20
N GLU A 13 15.29 -3.14 16.48
CA GLU A 13 15.30 -3.18 15.02
C GLU A 13 14.25 -2.22 14.44
N MET A 14 13.01 -2.27 14.93
CA MET A 14 11.95 -1.34 14.51
C MET A 14 12.34 0.13 14.73
N MET A 15 12.97 0.42 15.87
CA MET A 15 13.46 1.75 16.18
C MET A 15 14.63 2.18 15.28
N THR A 16 15.51 1.25 14.92
CA THR A 16 16.62 1.52 14.00
C THR A 16 16.10 1.82 12.59
N ASP A 17 15.17 1.01 12.08
CA ASP A 17 14.54 1.19 10.77
C ASP A 17 13.76 2.51 10.68
N ALA A 18 13.19 2.95 11.80
CA ALA A 18 12.50 4.23 11.91
C ALA A 18 13.44 5.43 12.11
N ASN A 19 14.77 5.24 12.11
CA ASN A 19 15.77 6.26 12.45
C ASN A 19 15.54 6.92 13.83
N MET A 20 15.08 6.13 14.81
CA MET A 20 14.80 6.57 16.19
C MET A 20 15.87 6.11 17.18
N MET A 21 17.03 5.64 16.70
CA MET A 21 18.17 5.26 17.52
C MET A 21 19.46 5.88 17.00
N ARG A 22 20.25 6.51 17.89
CA ARG A 22 21.60 6.98 17.56
C ARG A 22 22.47 7.09 18.81
N GLY A 23 23.69 6.55 18.77
CA GLY A 23 24.70 6.81 19.82
C GLY A 23 24.27 6.56 21.28
N GLY A 24 23.31 5.66 21.53
CA GLY A 24 22.75 5.41 22.87
C GLY A 24 21.58 6.34 23.27
N GLU A 25 21.10 7.17 22.36
CA GLU A 25 19.88 7.96 22.46
C GLU A 25 18.70 7.26 21.75
N PHE A 26 17.51 7.49 22.30
CA PHE A 26 16.23 7.19 21.67
C PHE A 26 15.60 8.50 21.16
N GLY A 27 15.06 8.45 19.95
CA GLY A 27 14.27 9.52 19.37
C GLY A 27 12.81 9.36 19.80
N ILE A 28 12.36 10.16 20.75
CA ILE A 28 10.99 10.17 21.25
C ILE A 28 10.13 11.03 20.32
N PRO A 29 9.01 10.54 19.77
CA PRO A 29 8.11 11.34 18.95
C PRO A 29 7.61 12.58 19.72
N VAL A 30 7.74 13.76 19.11
CA VAL A 30 7.14 14.99 19.67
C VAL A 30 5.62 14.87 19.68
N ASP A 31 5.07 14.26 18.62
CA ASP A 31 3.66 13.87 18.51
C ASP A 31 3.59 12.43 17.94
N PRO A 32 3.16 11.42 18.73
CA PRO A 32 3.04 10.05 18.26
C PRO A 32 2.06 9.85 17.08
N LYS A 33 1.17 10.81 16.81
CA LYS A 33 0.17 10.75 15.73
C LYS A 33 0.62 11.50 14.47
N ASP A 34 1.60 12.40 14.61
CA ASP A 34 2.10 13.24 13.51
C ASP A 34 3.64 13.19 13.45
N PRO A 35 4.20 12.23 12.68
CA PRO A 35 5.65 12.09 12.51
C PRO A 35 6.34 13.35 11.95
N SER A 36 5.60 14.27 11.30
CA SER A 36 6.15 15.50 10.74
C SER A 36 6.62 16.50 11.81
N LYS A 37 6.17 16.33 13.06
CA LYS A 37 6.60 17.15 14.21
C LYS A 37 8.01 16.81 14.69
N GLY A 38 8.60 15.72 14.19
CA GLY A 38 9.97 15.32 14.47
C GLY A 38 10.13 14.56 15.79
N LEU A 39 11.40 14.40 16.20
CA LEU A 39 11.81 13.61 17.35
C LEU A 39 12.54 14.49 18.38
N GLN A 40 12.24 14.27 19.65
CA GLN A 40 13.05 14.71 20.78
C GLN A 40 14.03 13.59 21.15
N TRP A 41 15.32 13.89 21.15
CA TRP A 41 16.34 12.89 21.47
C TRP A 41 16.64 12.90 22.97
N LYS A 42 16.63 11.71 23.58
CA LYS A 42 16.95 11.50 24.98
C LYS A 42 17.89 10.32 25.12
N HIS A 43 18.81 10.37 26.09
CA HIS A 43 19.58 9.17 26.41
C HIS A 43 18.67 8.11 27.04
N ALA A 44 19.00 6.84 26.83
CA ALA A 44 18.18 5.72 27.34
C ALA A 44 17.95 5.77 28.86
N PHE A 45 18.88 6.34 29.63
CA PHE A 45 18.76 6.51 31.09
C PHE A 45 17.95 7.76 31.51
N GLU A 46 17.63 8.65 30.57
CA GLU A 46 16.81 9.86 30.79
C GLU A 46 15.37 9.66 30.31
N CYS A 47 15.06 8.52 29.72
CA CYS A 47 13.72 8.20 29.26
C CYS A 47 12.83 7.82 30.45
N GLU A 48 11.63 8.38 30.48
CA GLU A 48 10.58 8.07 31.44
C GLU A 48 9.50 7.17 30.81
N ASP A 49 8.60 6.61 31.61
CA ASP A 49 7.54 5.72 31.12
C ASP A 49 6.69 6.37 30.00
N ASP A 50 6.39 7.67 30.10
CA ASP A 50 5.68 8.46 29.07
C ASP A 50 6.44 8.53 27.74
N ASP A 51 7.78 8.47 27.75
CA ASP A 51 8.58 8.44 26.52
C ASP A 51 8.41 7.10 25.80
N PHE A 52 8.35 6.00 26.55
CA PHE A 52 8.10 4.67 25.99
C PHE A 52 6.66 4.53 25.49
N GLU A 53 5.67 5.09 26.20
CA GLU A 53 4.29 5.14 25.73
C GLU A 53 4.17 5.90 24.40
N LYS A 54 4.88 7.02 24.24
CA LYS A 54 4.93 7.76 22.96
C LYS A 54 5.56 6.97 21.83
N ILE A 55 6.62 6.21 22.11
CA ILE A 55 7.26 5.33 21.14
C ILE A 55 6.27 4.21 20.72
N GLU A 56 5.63 3.55 21.69
CA GLU A 56 4.64 2.50 21.44
C GLU A 56 3.45 3.05 20.63
N GLU A 57 2.90 4.20 21.02
CA GLU A 57 1.80 4.86 20.31
C GLU A 57 2.21 5.24 18.88
N TYR A 58 3.44 5.73 18.66
CA TYR A 58 3.95 6.00 17.31
C TYR A 58 4.01 4.75 16.45
N PHE A 59 4.51 3.63 16.99
CA PHE A 59 4.58 2.38 16.24
C PHE A 59 3.20 1.74 16.05
N LEU A 60 2.27 1.91 17.00
CA LEU A 60 0.87 1.54 16.84
C LEU A 60 0.21 2.37 15.75
N ASN A 61 0.39 3.69 15.74
CA ASN A 61 -0.16 4.56 14.71
C ASN A 61 0.47 4.26 13.35
N LYS A 62 1.77 3.98 13.28
CA LYS A 62 2.46 3.60 12.05
C LYS A 62 2.03 2.22 11.56
N ALA A 63 1.77 1.27 12.46
CA ALA A 63 1.21 -0.03 12.12
C ALA A 63 -0.26 0.09 11.70
N ASN A 64 -1.04 0.94 12.36
CA ASN A 64 -2.45 1.23 12.06
C ASN A 64 -2.62 2.18 10.87
N GLN A 65 -1.55 2.83 10.41
CA GLN A 65 -1.39 3.33 9.05
C GLN A 65 -1.22 2.18 8.04
N VAL A 66 -1.80 0.99 8.31
CA VAL A 66 -2.35 0.20 7.21
C VAL A 66 -3.30 1.14 6.50
N ILE A 67 -2.85 1.68 5.37
CA ILE A 67 -3.69 2.43 4.47
C ILE A 67 -4.85 1.50 4.15
N ASP A 68 -6.03 1.81 4.70
CA ASP A 68 -7.23 1.15 4.25
C ASP A 68 -7.38 1.52 2.78
N ILE A 69 -7.06 0.56 1.90
CA ILE A 69 -7.09 0.75 0.46
C ILE A 69 -8.47 1.24 0.01
N PHE A 70 -9.55 0.88 0.74
CA PHE A 70 -10.90 1.35 0.45
C PHE A 70 -11.05 2.84 0.74
N GLN A 71 -10.49 3.31 1.86
CA GLN A 71 -10.51 4.73 2.21
C GLN A 71 -9.65 5.54 1.25
N LEU A 72 -8.40 5.12 1.01
CA LEU A 72 -7.49 5.81 0.10
C LEU A 72 -8.06 5.89 -1.31
N GLU A 73 -8.63 4.78 -1.81
CA GLU A 73 -9.25 4.77 -3.13
C GLU A 73 -10.50 5.65 -3.19
N SER A 74 -11.28 5.72 -2.11
CA SER A 74 -12.44 6.63 -2.07
C SER A 74 -12.01 8.10 -2.16
N GLU A 75 -10.94 8.49 -1.45
CA GLU A 75 -10.39 9.85 -1.50
C GLU A 75 -9.81 10.16 -2.89
N ARG A 76 -9.01 9.22 -3.44
CA ARG A 76 -8.42 9.33 -4.79
C ARG A 76 -9.49 9.42 -5.87
N PHE A 77 -10.56 8.63 -5.79
CA PHE A 77 -11.65 8.67 -6.77
C PHE A 77 -12.42 9.99 -6.73
N ALA A 78 -12.71 10.51 -5.54
CA ALA A 78 -13.33 11.82 -5.40
C ALA A 78 -12.46 12.91 -6.04
N TRP A 79 -11.14 12.87 -5.82
CA TRP A 79 -10.19 13.77 -6.47
C TRP A 79 -10.20 13.62 -8.00
N SER A 80 -10.19 12.40 -8.53
CA SER A 80 -10.20 12.13 -9.97
C SER A 80 -11.49 12.61 -10.64
N MET A 81 -12.65 12.40 -10.02
CA MET A 81 -13.94 12.89 -10.53
C MET A 81 -13.97 14.42 -10.62
N ALA A 82 -13.38 15.11 -9.64
CA ALA A 82 -13.26 16.56 -9.66
C ALA A 82 -12.23 17.07 -10.69
N LYS A 83 -11.10 16.38 -10.83
CA LYS A 83 -9.99 16.79 -11.69
C LYS A 83 -10.24 16.48 -13.17
N PHE A 84 -10.87 15.34 -13.45
CA PHE A 84 -11.11 14.79 -14.78
C PHE A 84 -12.61 14.48 -14.97
N PRO A 85 -13.46 15.52 -15.02
CA PRO A 85 -14.91 15.33 -15.10
C PRO A 85 -15.37 14.67 -16.42
N GLU A 86 -14.59 14.82 -17.50
CA GLU A 86 -14.91 14.27 -18.83
C GLU A 86 -14.39 12.84 -19.05
N ALA A 87 -13.55 12.33 -18.14
CA ALA A 87 -13.05 10.97 -18.26
C ALA A 87 -14.21 9.97 -18.12
N THR A 88 -14.13 8.89 -18.89
CA THR A 88 -15.11 7.81 -18.95
C THR A 88 -14.48 6.52 -18.46
N ALA A 89 -15.29 5.52 -18.12
CA ALA A 89 -14.77 4.18 -17.78
C ALA A 89 -13.83 3.64 -18.88
N LEU A 90 -14.20 3.83 -20.15
CA LEU A 90 -13.39 3.38 -21.28
C LEU A 90 -12.08 4.17 -21.42
N SER A 91 -12.07 5.48 -21.24
CA SER A 91 -10.82 6.26 -21.33
C SER A 91 -9.84 5.87 -20.22
N SER A 92 -10.33 5.55 -19.01
CA SER A 92 -9.47 5.06 -17.94
C SER A 92 -8.86 3.68 -18.26
N LEU A 93 -9.60 2.79 -18.94
CA LEU A 93 -9.03 1.53 -19.47
C LEU A 93 -8.01 1.76 -20.59
N LEU A 94 -8.20 2.79 -21.43
CA LEU A 94 -7.21 3.14 -22.44
C LEU A 94 -5.93 3.65 -21.78
N LYS A 95 -6.03 4.48 -20.74
CA LYS A 95 -4.87 4.93 -19.96
C LYS A 95 -4.17 3.75 -19.27
N MET A 96 -4.94 2.82 -18.69
CA MET A 96 -4.39 1.59 -18.10
C MET A 96 -3.51 0.80 -19.08
N LYS A 97 -3.82 0.79 -20.38
CA LYS A 97 -2.97 0.12 -21.38
C LYS A 97 -1.60 0.79 -21.52
N GLU A 98 -1.55 2.12 -21.45
CA GLU A 98 -0.28 2.86 -21.43
C GLU A 98 0.53 2.45 -20.19
N GLU A 99 -0.09 2.41 -19.01
CA GLU A 99 0.59 1.97 -17.78
C GLU A 99 1.08 0.51 -17.87
N MET A 100 0.36 -0.36 -18.58
CA MET A 100 0.81 -1.73 -18.84
C MET A 100 2.04 -1.78 -19.76
N ASP A 101 2.10 -0.91 -20.78
CA ASP A 101 3.24 -0.79 -21.66
C ASP A 101 4.47 -0.28 -20.86
N GLU A 102 4.27 0.65 -19.92
CA GLU A 102 5.33 1.15 -19.02
C GLU A 102 5.87 0.04 -18.10
N ILE A 103 4.98 -0.79 -17.51
CA ILE A 103 5.38 -1.99 -16.76
C ILE A 103 6.19 -2.96 -17.64
N GLU A 104 5.79 -3.20 -18.90
CA GLU A 104 6.50 -4.11 -19.80
C GLU A 104 7.91 -3.61 -20.11
N VAL A 105 8.08 -2.30 -20.33
CA VAL A 105 9.38 -1.68 -20.51
C VAL A 105 10.25 -1.91 -19.27
N GLU A 106 9.74 -1.62 -18.07
CA GLU A 106 10.48 -1.80 -16.81
C GLU A 106 10.88 -3.27 -16.56
N LEU A 107 10.01 -4.23 -16.90
CA LEU A 107 10.29 -5.67 -16.75
C LEU A 107 11.31 -6.22 -17.74
N THR A 108 11.51 -5.55 -18.89
CA THR A 108 12.42 -6.00 -19.96
C THR A 108 13.76 -5.27 -19.98
N MET A 109 13.87 -4.14 -19.28
CA MET A 109 15.14 -3.44 -19.07
C MET A 109 16.11 -4.26 -18.21
N GLU A 110 17.42 -4.09 -18.45
CA GLU A 110 18.42 -4.65 -17.55
C GLU A 110 18.26 -4.05 -16.14
N GLN A 111 18.40 -4.89 -15.11
CA GLN A 111 18.18 -4.50 -13.69
C GLN A 111 19.05 -3.32 -13.21
N SER A 112 20.12 -2.97 -13.94
CA SER A 112 20.94 -1.79 -13.67
C SER A 112 20.25 -0.46 -14.01
N PHE A 113 19.18 -0.48 -14.81
CA PHE A 113 18.45 0.71 -15.26
C PHE A 113 17.07 0.88 -14.63
N THR A 114 16.58 -0.14 -13.92
CA THR A 114 15.28 -0.13 -13.24
C THR A 114 15.44 -0.37 -11.74
N THR A 115 14.56 0.23 -10.95
CA THR A 115 14.47 -0.03 -9.50
C THR A 115 13.11 -0.63 -9.19
N LYS A 116 13.05 -1.49 -8.17
CA LYS A 116 11.77 -2.02 -7.67
C LYS A 116 10.79 -0.91 -7.31
N GLU A 117 11.28 0.24 -6.83
CA GLU A 117 10.45 1.39 -6.52
C GLU A 117 9.82 1.99 -7.78
N ALA A 118 10.60 2.19 -8.85
CA ALA A 118 10.10 2.67 -10.14
C ALA A 118 9.03 1.72 -10.69
N THR A 119 9.34 0.42 -10.80
CA THR A 119 8.36 -0.57 -11.27
C THR A 119 7.09 -0.60 -10.42
N SER A 120 7.21 -0.41 -9.09
CA SER A 120 6.05 -0.40 -8.18
C SER A 120 5.11 0.78 -8.43
N LYS A 121 5.62 1.93 -8.92
CA LYS A 121 4.80 3.09 -9.28
C LYS A 121 3.94 2.79 -10.50
N GLU A 122 4.50 2.15 -11.50
CA GLU A 122 3.73 1.76 -12.71
C GLU A 122 2.61 0.75 -12.38
N TYR A 123 2.86 -0.18 -11.46
CA TYR A 123 1.79 -1.05 -10.93
C TYR A 123 0.71 -0.27 -10.19
N ALA A 124 1.07 0.76 -9.43
CA ALA A 124 0.12 1.61 -8.74
C ALA A 124 -0.72 2.43 -9.73
N ASP A 125 -0.11 3.00 -10.77
CA ASP A 125 -0.80 3.78 -11.80
C ASP A 125 -1.78 2.90 -12.61
N ALA A 126 -1.37 1.69 -12.99
CA ALA A 126 -2.27 0.71 -13.60
C ALA A 126 -3.46 0.34 -12.69
N LEU A 127 -3.20 0.14 -11.39
CA LEU A 127 -4.25 -0.17 -10.41
C LEU A 127 -5.22 1.01 -10.24
N MET A 128 -4.72 2.24 -10.16
CA MET A 128 -5.53 3.45 -10.08
C MET A 128 -6.41 3.61 -11.34
N CYS A 129 -5.87 3.34 -12.53
CA CYS A 129 -6.65 3.38 -13.77
C CYS A 129 -7.76 2.32 -13.79
N LEU A 130 -7.48 1.12 -13.28
CA LEU A 130 -8.48 0.05 -13.15
C LEU A 130 -9.63 0.45 -12.22
N PHE A 131 -9.31 0.98 -11.03
CA PHE A 131 -10.34 1.44 -10.09
C PHE A 131 -11.11 2.66 -10.60
N ASP A 132 -10.44 3.58 -11.29
CA ASP A 132 -11.10 4.72 -11.92
C ASP A 132 -12.10 4.28 -12.99
N SER A 133 -11.71 3.32 -13.84
CA SER A 133 -12.62 2.68 -14.80
C SER A 133 -13.83 2.04 -14.11
N ALA A 134 -13.58 1.22 -13.09
CA ALA A 134 -14.63 0.52 -12.35
C ALA A 134 -15.59 1.49 -11.67
N GLY A 135 -15.06 2.49 -10.96
CA GLY A 135 -15.83 3.51 -10.25
C GLY A 135 -16.72 4.32 -11.20
N ARG A 136 -16.21 4.72 -12.37
CA ARG A 136 -17.01 5.37 -13.43
C ARG A 136 -18.08 4.46 -14.03
N HIS A 137 -17.95 3.15 -13.89
CA HIS A 137 -18.97 2.16 -14.26
C HIS A 137 -19.88 1.76 -13.09
N GLY A 138 -19.74 2.40 -11.91
CA GLY A 138 -20.56 2.11 -10.73
C GLY A 138 -20.15 0.86 -9.96
N ILE A 139 -18.93 0.35 -10.19
CA ILE A 139 -18.37 -0.80 -9.47
C ILE A 139 -17.39 -0.30 -8.41
N THR A 140 -17.59 -0.71 -7.17
CA THR A 140 -16.75 -0.32 -6.03
C THR A 140 -15.56 -1.26 -5.86
N PRO A 141 -14.46 -0.81 -5.23
CA PRO A 141 -13.35 -1.70 -4.89
C PRO A 141 -13.78 -2.87 -4.00
N VAL A 142 -14.74 -2.67 -3.09
CA VAL A 142 -15.28 -3.74 -2.22
C VAL A 142 -15.87 -4.89 -3.06
N GLU A 143 -16.63 -4.56 -4.11
CA GLU A 143 -17.21 -5.55 -5.03
C GLU A 143 -16.13 -6.27 -5.85
N ILE A 144 -15.08 -5.56 -6.28
CA ILE A 144 -13.94 -6.15 -6.97
C ILE A 144 -13.22 -7.17 -6.07
N PHE A 145 -12.93 -6.82 -4.82
CA PHE A 145 -12.25 -7.72 -3.90
C PHE A 145 -13.12 -8.90 -3.45
N ALA A 146 -14.44 -8.72 -3.36
CA ALA A 146 -15.37 -9.83 -3.17
C ALA A 146 -15.32 -10.81 -4.37
N ALA A 147 -15.42 -10.29 -5.61
CA ALA A 147 -15.32 -11.11 -6.81
C ALA A 147 -13.93 -11.77 -6.96
N TYR A 148 -12.86 -11.08 -6.55
CA TYR A 148 -11.50 -11.63 -6.51
C TYR A 148 -11.43 -12.83 -5.58
N ARG A 149 -11.99 -12.71 -4.37
CA ARG A 149 -12.04 -13.82 -3.40
C ARG A 149 -12.78 -15.02 -3.97
N ASP A 150 -13.98 -14.82 -4.51
CA ASP A 150 -14.78 -15.91 -5.08
C ASP A 150 -14.05 -16.61 -6.23
N LYS A 151 -13.43 -15.82 -7.11
CA LYS A 151 -12.62 -16.34 -8.23
C LYS A 151 -11.38 -17.09 -7.74
N PHE A 152 -10.72 -16.60 -6.69
CA PHE A 152 -9.56 -17.26 -6.10
C PHE A 152 -9.94 -18.62 -5.50
N GLU A 153 -11.03 -18.67 -4.73
CA GLU A 153 -11.56 -19.93 -4.16
C GLU A 153 -11.90 -20.93 -5.26
N TYR A 154 -12.58 -20.49 -6.31
CA TYR A 154 -12.87 -21.32 -7.48
C TYR A 154 -11.61 -21.79 -8.21
N ASN A 155 -10.61 -20.93 -8.39
CA ASN A 155 -9.37 -21.27 -9.09
C ASN A 155 -8.57 -22.37 -8.38
N LYS A 156 -8.64 -22.44 -7.04
CA LYS A 156 -8.00 -23.50 -6.25
C LYS A 156 -8.60 -24.89 -6.53
N THR A 157 -9.84 -24.97 -6.99
CA THR A 157 -10.50 -26.26 -7.30
C THR A 157 -10.29 -26.72 -8.74
N CYS A 158 -9.62 -25.92 -9.57
CA CYS A 158 -9.45 -26.19 -11.00
C CYS A 158 -8.16 -26.99 -11.29
N GLU A 159 -8.22 -27.83 -12.34
CA GLU A 159 -7.01 -28.37 -12.96
C GLU A 159 -6.45 -27.36 -13.98
N TRP A 160 -5.14 -27.15 -13.95
CA TRP A 160 -4.44 -26.14 -14.77
C TRP A 160 -3.47 -26.79 -15.75
N VAL A 161 -3.37 -26.19 -16.95
CA VAL A 161 -2.42 -26.57 -18.00
C VAL A 161 -1.51 -25.38 -18.29
N LYS A 162 -0.20 -25.62 -18.33
CA LYS A 162 0.81 -24.63 -18.72
C LYS A 162 0.89 -24.54 -20.25
N ASN A 163 0.84 -23.31 -20.78
CA ASN A 163 0.94 -23.00 -22.19
C ASN A 163 2.40 -22.72 -22.63
N PRO A 164 2.72 -22.75 -23.93
CA PRO A 164 4.09 -22.50 -24.44
C PRO A 164 4.65 -21.11 -24.10
N ASP A 165 3.80 -20.11 -23.96
CA ASP A 165 4.14 -18.72 -23.59
C ASP A 165 4.26 -18.51 -22.07
N ASN A 166 4.33 -19.61 -21.29
CA ASN A 166 4.31 -19.62 -19.82
C ASN A 166 3.01 -19.11 -19.18
N THR A 167 1.94 -18.85 -19.95
CA THR A 167 0.62 -18.61 -19.37
C THR A 167 -0.03 -19.92 -18.90
N TYR A 168 -1.09 -19.83 -18.10
CA TYR A 168 -1.82 -20.98 -17.59
C TYR A 168 -3.30 -20.87 -17.93
N SER A 169 -3.91 -21.99 -18.30
CA SER A 169 -5.34 -22.07 -18.61
C SER A 169 -6.01 -23.23 -17.87
N ARG A 170 -7.30 -23.09 -17.57
CA ARG A 170 -8.10 -24.16 -16.96
C ARG A 170 -8.28 -25.28 -17.98
N LYS A 171 -8.04 -26.52 -17.54
CA LYS A 171 -8.39 -27.70 -18.33
C LYS A 171 -9.92 -27.74 -18.51
N LYS A 172 -10.37 -27.72 -19.75
CA LYS A 172 -11.80 -27.73 -20.09
C LYS A 172 -12.41 -29.10 -19.81
#